data_AF-A0A9W4TCC9-F1
#
_entry.id   AF-A0A9W4TCC9-F1
#
_cell.length_a   1.000
_cell.length_b   1.000
_cell.length_c   1.000
_cell.angle_alpha   90.00
_cell.angle_beta   90.00
_cell.angle_gamma   90.00
#
_symmetry.space_group_name_H-M   'P 1'
#
loop_
_entity.id
_entity.type
_entity.pdbx_description
1 polymer ?
#
loop_
_entity_poly.entity_id
_entity_poly.type
_entity_poly.pdbx_seq_one_letter_code
_entity_poly.pdbx_strand_id
1 'polypeptide(L)' 'MTTKSWDSYFDEIEPDKWRFFDFYQHRQRQSDFNNSFSSESFVLKKSLDCLLEKGSYEAKKHAKRLLNTFKA' A
#
# COMPACT_ATOMS: atom_id res chain seq x y z
N MET A 1 -5.54 -14.63 -15.30
CA MET A 1 -5.39 -13.22 -14.87
C MET A 1 -4.78 -13.25 -13.48
N THR A 2 -3.49 -12.96 -13.37
CA THR A 2 -2.81 -12.87 -12.06
C THR A 2 -3.37 -11.64 -11.35
N THR A 3 -4.26 -11.86 -10.39
CA THR A 3 -4.72 -10.80 -9.50
C THR A 3 -3.50 -10.27 -8.76
N LYS A 4 -3.05 -9.05 -9.09
CA LYS A 4 -2.04 -8.35 -8.29
C LYS A 4 -2.55 -8.33 -6.86
N SER A 5 -1.70 -8.73 -5.90
CA SER A 5 -2.11 -8.89 -4.50
C SER A 5 -1.86 -7.63 -3.65
N TRP A 6 -1.58 -6.50 -4.30
CA TRP A 6 -1.49 -5.16 -3.70
C TRP A 6 -2.51 -4.21 -4.33
N ASP A 7 -2.90 -3.17 -3.57
CA ASP A 7 -3.86 -2.16 -4.00
C ASP A 7 -3.38 -1.34 -5.21
N SER A 8 -4.32 -0.85 -6.05
CA SER A 8 -4.00 -0.12 -7.29
C SER A 8 -3.23 1.18 -7.06
N TYR A 9 -3.33 1.77 -5.86
CA TYR A 9 -2.53 2.94 -5.46
C TYR A 9 -1.05 2.79 -5.79
N PHE A 10 -0.49 1.60 -5.58
CA PHE A 10 0.94 1.32 -5.78
C PHE A 10 1.34 1.14 -7.25
N ASP A 11 0.36 1.01 -8.15
CA ASP A 11 0.58 1.00 -9.60
C ASP A 11 0.38 2.40 -10.20
N GLU A 12 -0.49 3.21 -9.60
CA GLU A 12 -0.84 4.55 -10.08
C GLU A 12 0.20 5.62 -9.68
N ILE A 13 0.90 5.41 -8.56
CA ILE A 13 1.85 6.38 -7.99
C ILE A 13 3.26 5.80 -7.97
N GLU A 14 4.25 6.62 -8.30
CA GLU A 14 5.67 6.24 -8.25
C GLU A 14 6.11 5.90 -6.81
N PRO A 15 7.00 4.89 -6.62
CA PRO A 15 7.40 4.42 -5.28
C PRO A 15 7.92 5.48 -4.31
N ASP A 16 8.62 6.48 -4.81
CA ASP A 16 9.20 7.57 -4.02
C ASP A 16 8.14 8.48 -3.38
N LYS A 17 7.00 8.64 -4.08
CA LYS A 17 5.84 9.44 -3.71
C LYS A 17 4.84 8.71 -2.81
N TRP A 18 5.02 7.43 -2.53
CA TRP A 18 4.10 6.71 -1.64
C TRP A 18 4.03 7.32 -0.23
N ARG A 19 2.81 7.55 0.24
CA ARG A 19 2.48 8.11 1.56
C ARG A 19 1.27 7.40 2.14
N PHE A 20 1.26 7.24 3.47
CA PHE A 20 0.15 6.64 4.19
C PHE A 20 -1.16 7.39 3.97
N PHE A 21 -1.11 8.72 4.11
CA PHE A 21 -2.28 9.57 3.98
C PHE A 21 -2.90 9.49 2.58
N ASP A 22 -2.09 9.58 1.54
CA ASP A 22 -2.54 9.49 0.15
C ASP A 22 -3.13 8.10 -0.16
N PHE A 23 -2.52 7.03 0.36
CA PHE A 23 -3.09 5.68 0.27
C PHE A 23 -4.47 5.62 0.94
N TYR A 24 -4.62 6.19 2.13
CA TYR A 24 -5.89 6.18 2.84
C TYR A 24 -6.97 6.99 2.09
N GLN A 25 -6.60 8.15 1.53
CA GLN A 25 -7.51 8.94 0.68
C GLN A 25 -7.90 8.21 -0.62
N HIS A 26 -6.97 7.44 -1.20
CA HIS A 26 -7.27 6.56 -2.33
C HIS A 26 -8.30 5.50 -1.94
N ARG A 27 -8.06 4.80 -0.82
CA ARG A 27 -8.96 3.77 -0.28
C ARG A 27 -10.35 4.33 0.02
N GLN A 28 -10.47 5.54 0.54
CA GLN A 28 -11.77 6.20 0.80
C GLN A 28 -12.68 6.32 -0.43
N ARG A 29 -12.11 6.29 -1.65
CA ARG A 29 -12.86 6.37 -2.90
C ARG A 29 -13.27 5.02 -3.46
N GLN A 30 -12.78 3.93 -2.88
CA GLN A 30 -13.06 2.57 -3.33
C GLN A 30 -14.39 2.06 -2.74
N SER A 31 -15.12 1.25 -3.50
CA SER A 31 -16.42 0.73 -3.09
C SER A 31 -16.36 -0.25 -1.91
N ASP A 32 -15.20 -0.88 -1.70
CA ASP A 32 -14.94 -1.84 -0.63
C ASP A 32 -14.32 -1.19 0.62
N PHE A 33 -14.26 0.14 0.67
CA PHE A 33 -13.67 0.87 1.77
C PHE A 33 -14.35 0.55 3.10
N ASN A 34 -13.54 0.22 4.10
CA ASN A 34 -14.00 0.04 5.46
C ASN A 34 -13.68 1.30 6.27
N ASN A 35 -14.71 1.89 6.90
CA ASN A 35 -14.54 3.04 7.81
C ASN A 35 -13.71 2.71 9.08
N SER A 36 -13.23 1.48 9.23
CA SER A 36 -12.27 1.04 10.24
C SER A 36 -10.83 1.31 9.82
N PHE A 37 -10.16 2.22 10.55
CA PHE A 37 -8.73 2.48 10.41
C PHE A 37 -7.87 1.21 10.52
N SER A 38 -8.23 0.29 11.42
CA SER A 38 -7.51 -0.98 11.61
C SER A 38 -7.60 -1.87 10.36
N SER A 39 -8.79 -1.92 9.74
CA SER A 39 -9.03 -2.72 8.54
C SER A 39 -8.24 -2.17 7.35
N GLU A 40 -8.25 -0.85 7.14
CA GLU A 40 -7.52 -0.22 6.03
C GLU A 40 -6.00 -0.25 6.25
N SER A 41 -5.55 -0.15 7.50
CA SER A 41 -4.15 -0.37 7.86
C SER A 41 -3.68 -1.79 7.56
N PHE A 42 -4.56 -2.78 7.71
CA PHE A 42 -4.26 -4.16 7.35
C PHE A 42 -4.16 -4.35 5.82
N VAL A 43 -5.02 -3.68 5.04
CA VAL A 43 -4.93 -3.66 3.57
C VAL A 43 -3.60 -3.04 3.12
N LEU A 44 -3.21 -1.93 3.74
CA LEU A 44 -1.92 -1.30 3.50
C LEU A 44 -0.78 -2.29 3.78
N LYS A 45 -0.75 -2.88 4.97
CA LYS A 45 0.29 -3.82 5.38
C LYS A 45 0.40 -5.00 4.41
N LYS A 46 -0.72 -5.63 4.04
CA LYS A 46 -0.74 -6.73 3.05
C LYS A 46 -0.18 -6.31 1.70
N SER A 47 -0.54 -5.11 1.23
CA SER A 47 -0.03 -4.57 -0.03
C SER A 47 1.47 -4.38 0.02
N LEU A 48 1.99 -3.80 1.12
CA LEU A 48 3.43 -3.61 1.32
C LEU A 48 4.20 -4.92 1.45
N ASP A 49 3.67 -5.90 2.19
CA ASP A 49 4.27 -7.23 2.30
C ASP A 49 4.35 -7.91 0.92
N CYS A 50 3.31 -7.79 0.09
CA CYS A 50 3.33 -8.32 -1.27
C CYS A 50 4.34 -7.60 -2.18
N LEU A 51 4.47 -6.27 -2.06
CA LEU A 51 5.46 -5.48 -2.79
C LEU A 51 6.89 -5.85 -2.37
N LEU A 52 7.12 -6.14 -1.09
CA LEU A 52 8.42 -6.61 -0.59
C LEU A 52 8.83 -7.96 -1.21
N GLU A 53 7.87 -8.85 -1.45
CA GLU A 53 8.11 -10.15 -2.07
C GLU A 53 8.30 -10.02 -3.60
N LYS A 54 7.36 -9.38 -4.29
CA LYS A 54 7.19 -9.47 -5.74
C LYS A 54 7.44 -8.17 -6.51
N GLY A 55 7.60 -7.03 -5.82
CA GLY A 55 7.82 -5.73 -6.43
C GLY A 55 9.21 -5.56 -7.05
N SER A 56 9.40 -4.47 -7.80
CA SER A 56 10.72 -4.04 -8.29
C SER A 56 11.67 -3.67 -7.13
N TYR A 57 12.97 -3.54 -7.41
CA TYR A 57 13.94 -3.11 -6.39
C TYR A 57 13.53 -1.80 -5.69
N GLU A 58 13.09 -0.80 -6.45
CA GLU A 58 12.62 0.47 -5.88
C GLU A 58 11.32 0.31 -5.11
N ALA A 59 10.36 -0.46 -5.62
CA ALA A 59 9.13 -0.76 -4.89
C ALA A 59 9.43 -1.42 -3.53
N LYS A 60 10.36 -2.37 -3.48
CA LYS A 60 10.78 -3.04 -2.23
C LYS A 60 11.41 -2.05 -1.25
N LYS A 61 12.32 -1.20 -1.72
CA LYS A 61 12.99 -0.18 -0.91
C LYS A 61 11.99 0.79 -0.29
N HIS A 62 11.04 1.29 -1.09
CA HIS A 62 10.03 2.23 -0.63
C HIS A 62 8.95 1.58 0.23
N ALA A 63 8.55 0.36 -0.07
CA ALA A 63 7.63 -0.42 0.77
C ALA A 63 8.20 -0.64 2.17
N LYS A 64 9.49 -1.00 2.26
CA LYS A 64 10.21 -1.15 3.55
C LYS A 64 10.22 0.15 4.34
N ARG A 65 10.49 1.28 3.68
CA ARG A 65 10.46 2.62 4.30
C ARG A 65 9.08 2.91 4.88
N LEU A 66 8.03 2.75 4.07
CA LEU A 66 6.66 3.07 4.47
C LEU A 66 6.18 2.17 5.62
N LEU A 67 6.52 0.88 5.58
CA LEU A 67 6.19 -0.07 6.66
C LEU A 67 6.88 0.28 7.98
N ASN A 68 8.13 0.76 7.93
CA ASN A 68 8.85 1.23 9.12
C ASN A 68 8.22 2.50 9.70
N THR A 69 7.83 3.45 8.86
CA THR A 69 7.12 4.66 9.29
C THR A 69 5.77 4.34 9.93
N PHE A 70 5.09 3.28 9.48
CA PHE A 70 3.80 2.87 10.04
C PHE A 70 3.90 2.23 11.44
N LYS A 71 5.06 1.68 11.82
CA LYS A 71 5.28 1.04 13.13
C LYS A 71 5.83 1.99 14.21
N ALA A 72 6.20 3.21 13.83
CA ALA A 72 6.73 4.24 14.72
C ALA A 72 5.59 5.11 15.26
#